data_AF-A0A2E2QPX6-F1
#
_entry.id   AF-A0A2E2QPX6-F1
#
_cell.length_a   1.000
_cell.length_b   1.000
_cell.length_c   1.000
_cell.angle_alpha   90.00
_cell.angle_beta   90.00
_cell.angle_gamma   90.00
#
_symmetry.space_group_name_H-M   'P 1'
#
loop_
_entity.id
_entity.type
_entity.pdbx_description
1 polymer ?
#
loop_
_entity_poly.entity_id
_entity_poly.type
_entity_poly.pdbx_seq_one_letter_code
_entity_poly.pdbx_strand_id
1 'polypeptide(L)'
;MYKTTGDVMQGFSRDHTVPFLMESDDLAMGCAMSEATAPLLMSFGRVTREPDQLAVMLYLSAGGCADEQAREYELEALAAMHAMNGNAAEDAMIRQKRAHTVAARRYYKAWQHHNAQYGNPADGECPDFDDDMDEFIYMAGLLSGLQALNAQIQSTSSIGVPANIGSIAARATSCLENDKWWGAPMALRATVWAMIPGAQPEGEDAFERLEIADAQGEEAGVRLAHVFHAIAALNRGDEAMVREVIRDHAESLERTPASEDWRFVDAMATNMIVAVSDRLWVENTGHRTPLGQLGTFWDDNKQEDIETMDLDDLL
;
A
#
# COMPACT_ATOMS: atom_id res chain seq x y z
N MET A 1 24.29 -21.77 22.59
CA MET A 1 23.58 -22.46 21.49
C MET A 1 22.41 -21.61 21.03
N TYR A 2 21.34 -21.41 21.81
CA TYR A 2 20.16 -20.66 21.38
C TYR A 2 20.41 -19.21 20.93
N LYS A 3 21.29 -18.45 21.61
CA LYS A 3 21.68 -17.10 21.18
C LYS A 3 22.27 -17.13 19.76
N THR A 4 23.31 -17.94 19.54
CA THR A 4 23.97 -18.10 18.24
C THR A 4 23.00 -18.57 17.16
N THR A 5 22.11 -19.51 17.47
CA THR A 5 21.06 -19.94 16.53
C THR A 5 20.12 -18.79 16.19
N GLY A 6 19.70 -17.99 17.18
CA GLY A 6 18.88 -16.81 16.96
C GLY A 6 19.57 -15.79 16.06
N ASP A 7 20.84 -15.46 16.34
CA ASP A 7 21.64 -14.52 15.55
C ASP A 7 21.75 -14.98 14.08
N VAL A 8 22.00 -16.28 13.86
CA VAL A 8 22.07 -16.87 12.51
C VAL A 8 20.72 -16.83 11.80
N MET A 9 19.63 -17.17 12.49
CA MET A 9 18.29 -17.14 11.89
C MET A 9 17.88 -15.72 11.53
N GLN A 10 18.19 -14.73 12.39
CA GLN A 10 17.90 -13.33 12.11
C GLN A 10 18.67 -12.82 10.90
N GLY A 11 19.99 -13.05 10.86
CA GLY A 11 20.83 -12.66 9.72
C GLY A 11 20.40 -13.33 8.43
N PHE A 12 20.19 -14.66 8.44
CA PHE A 12 19.73 -15.39 7.25
C PHE A 12 18.37 -14.89 6.73
N SER A 13 17.43 -14.58 7.64
CA SER A 13 16.14 -14.05 7.23
C SER A 13 16.26 -12.67 6.58
N ARG A 14 17.09 -11.78 7.14
CA ARG A 14 17.32 -10.43 6.59
C ARG A 14 18.04 -10.48 5.26
N ASP A 15 19.13 -11.24 5.19
CA ASP A 15 20.09 -11.17 4.08
C ASP A 15 19.74 -12.12 2.92
N HIS A 16 18.86 -13.11 3.15
CA HIS A 16 18.49 -14.09 2.13
C HIS A 16 17.00 -14.30 1.99
N THR A 17 16.26 -14.48 3.09
CA THR A 17 14.82 -14.78 2.97
C THR A 17 14.01 -13.58 2.47
N VAL A 18 14.28 -12.37 2.98
CA VAL A 18 13.60 -11.15 2.52
C VAL A 18 13.93 -10.84 1.06
N PRO A 19 15.21 -10.77 0.63
CA PRO A 19 15.54 -10.56 -0.79
C PRO A 19 14.92 -11.60 -1.72
N PHE A 20 14.99 -12.89 -1.36
CA PHE A 20 14.36 -13.95 -2.14
C PHE A 20 12.84 -13.76 -2.28
N LEU A 21 12.18 -13.25 -1.24
CA LEU A 21 10.77 -12.89 -1.34
C LEU A 21 10.56 -11.67 -2.24
N MET A 22 11.43 -10.66 -2.17
CA MET A 22 11.32 -9.45 -3.01
C MET A 22 11.46 -9.73 -4.51
N GLU A 23 12.20 -10.78 -4.88
CA GLU A 23 12.32 -11.27 -6.26
C GLU A 23 11.10 -12.09 -6.76
N SER A 24 10.17 -12.43 -5.86
CA SER A 24 8.95 -13.22 -6.15
C SER A 24 7.75 -12.33 -6.46
N ASP A 25 6.78 -12.84 -7.23
CA ASP A 25 5.46 -12.21 -7.45
C ASP A 25 4.33 -12.89 -6.65
N ASP A 26 4.64 -13.94 -5.87
CA ASP A 26 3.65 -14.67 -5.08
C ASP A 26 3.32 -13.95 -3.75
N LEU A 27 2.42 -12.97 -3.84
CA LEU A 27 1.93 -12.19 -2.71
C LEU A 27 1.26 -13.06 -1.63
N ALA A 28 0.49 -14.08 -2.05
CA ALA A 28 -0.19 -14.98 -1.14
C ALA A 28 0.80 -15.79 -0.30
N MET A 29 1.88 -16.26 -0.92
CA MET A 29 2.96 -16.94 -0.22
C MET A 29 3.70 -16.01 0.72
N GLY A 30 4.02 -14.77 0.30
CA GLY A 30 4.65 -13.77 1.16
C GLY A 30 3.81 -13.44 2.41
N CYS A 31 2.51 -13.30 2.21
CA CYS A 31 1.52 -13.11 3.28
C CYS A 31 1.50 -14.30 4.25
N ALA A 32 1.27 -15.52 3.75
CA ALA A 32 1.17 -16.72 4.57
C ALA A 32 2.49 -17.01 5.32
N MET A 33 3.63 -16.81 4.65
CA MET A 33 4.95 -16.95 5.26
C MET A 33 5.10 -16.00 6.45
N SER A 34 4.74 -14.73 6.28
CA SER A 34 4.89 -13.71 7.32
C SER A 34 4.01 -14.02 8.55
N GLU A 35 2.75 -14.41 8.35
CA GLU A 35 1.86 -14.80 9.45
C GLU A 35 2.35 -16.06 10.18
N ALA A 36 2.84 -17.06 9.44
CA ALA A 36 3.27 -18.33 10.02
C ALA A 36 4.62 -18.23 10.73
N THR A 37 5.55 -17.45 10.20
CA THR A 37 6.93 -17.38 10.70
C THR A 37 7.15 -16.27 11.72
N ALA A 38 6.30 -15.24 11.77
CA ALA A 38 6.46 -14.15 12.73
C ALA A 38 6.59 -14.65 14.19
N PRO A 39 5.71 -15.53 14.73
CA PRO A 39 5.87 -16.01 16.11
C PRO A 39 7.17 -16.78 16.34
N LEU A 40 7.65 -17.53 15.34
CA LEU A 40 8.91 -18.28 15.41
C LEU A 40 10.10 -17.33 15.45
N LEU A 41 10.21 -16.43 14.48
CA LEU A 41 11.35 -15.50 14.35
C LEU A 41 11.39 -14.52 15.52
N MET A 42 10.25 -13.96 15.91
CA MET A 42 10.16 -13.06 17.06
C MET A 42 10.50 -13.76 18.38
N SER A 43 10.27 -15.07 18.51
CA SER A 43 10.60 -15.80 19.75
C SER A 43 12.11 -15.81 20.06
N PHE A 44 12.97 -15.59 19.06
CA PHE A 44 14.41 -15.48 19.27
C PHE A 44 14.82 -14.23 20.08
N GLY A 45 14.01 -13.17 20.11
CA GLY A 45 14.22 -11.99 20.98
C GLY A 45 14.26 -12.32 22.48
N ARG A 46 13.78 -13.52 22.87
CA ARG A 46 13.91 -14.03 24.26
C ARG A 46 15.31 -14.55 24.60
N VAL A 47 16.11 -14.89 23.60
CA VAL A 47 17.42 -15.55 23.76
C VAL A 47 18.57 -14.81 23.09
N THR A 48 18.26 -13.82 22.25
CA THR A 48 19.21 -12.88 21.67
C THR A 48 18.57 -11.48 21.57
N ARG A 49 19.18 -10.54 20.84
CA ARG A 49 18.62 -9.22 20.57
C ARG A 49 17.26 -9.35 19.88
N GLU A 50 16.33 -8.45 20.20
CA GLU A 50 15.04 -8.39 19.53
C GLU A 50 15.28 -8.18 18.02
N PRO A 51 14.61 -8.95 17.14
CA PRO A 51 14.79 -8.86 15.69
C PRO A 51 13.97 -7.72 15.09
N ASP A 52 14.18 -6.48 15.54
CA ASP A 52 13.31 -5.34 15.20
C ASP A 52 13.16 -5.12 13.68
N GLN A 53 14.26 -5.15 12.92
CA GLN A 53 14.24 -5.04 11.45
C GLN A 53 13.36 -6.10 10.78
N LEU A 54 13.47 -7.37 11.19
CA LEU A 54 12.61 -8.44 10.66
C LEU A 54 11.17 -8.26 11.12
N ALA A 55 10.95 -7.79 12.34
CA ALA A 55 9.63 -7.54 12.88
C ALA A 55 8.87 -6.50 12.05
N VAL A 56 9.55 -5.46 11.58
CA VAL A 56 8.98 -4.47 10.65
C VAL A 56 8.40 -5.16 9.43
N MET A 57 9.21 -5.95 8.72
CA MET A 57 8.78 -6.63 7.49
C MET A 57 7.68 -7.65 7.75
N LEU A 58 7.87 -8.52 8.74
CA LEU A 58 6.92 -9.58 9.08
C LEU A 58 5.55 -9.03 9.48
N TYR A 59 5.52 -7.96 10.29
CA TYR A 59 4.28 -7.35 10.74
C TYR A 59 3.66 -6.41 9.70
N LEU A 60 4.45 -5.79 8.81
CA LEU A 60 3.93 -5.08 7.64
C LEU A 60 3.18 -6.06 6.73
N SER A 61 3.83 -7.15 6.31
CA SER A 61 3.23 -8.15 5.43
C SER A 61 2.04 -8.85 6.08
N ALA A 62 2.13 -9.23 7.36
CA ALA A 62 0.99 -9.78 8.10
C ALA A 62 -0.15 -8.75 8.26
N GLY A 63 0.15 -7.46 8.39
CA GLY A 63 -0.85 -6.39 8.35
C GLY A 63 -1.57 -6.36 6.99
N GLY A 64 -0.80 -6.44 5.91
CA GLY A 64 -1.27 -6.54 4.53
C GLY A 64 -2.26 -7.68 4.31
N CYS A 65 -1.98 -8.87 4.85
CA CYS A 65 -2.90 -10.03 4.80
C CYS A 65 -4.28 -9.75 5.40
N ALA A 66 -4.31 -9.08 6.57
CA ALA A 66 -5.56 -8.75 7.23
C ALA A 66 -6.29 -7.62 6.51
N ASP A 67 -5.54 -6.71 5.89
CA ASP A 67 -6.10 -5.62 5.10
C ASP A 67 -6.67 -6.12 3.77
N GLU A 68 -6.06 -7.13 3.14
CA GLU A 68 -6.60 -7.83 1.97
C GLU A 68 -7.95 -8.48 2.27
N GLN A 69 -8.03 -9.22 3.38
CA GLN A 69 -9.32 -9.77 3.85
C GLN A 69 -10.34 -8.66 4.09
N ALA A 70 -9.92 -7.50 4.60
CA ALA A 70 -10.83 -6.38 4.79
C ALA A 70 -11.38 -5.85 3.46
N ARG A 71 -10.53 -5.70 2.43
CA ARG A 71 -10.94 -5.31 1.07
C ARG A 71 -11.89 -6.31 0.44
N GLU A 72 -11.65 -7.61 0.62
CA GLU A 72 -12.59 -8.66 0.15
C GLU A 72 -13.99 -8.49 0.76
N TYR A 73 -14.06 -8.23 2.07
CA TYR A 73 -15.33 -7.95 2.74
C TYR A 73 -15.96 -6.61 2.32
N GLU A 74 -15.16 -5.61 1.95
CA GLU A 74 -15.65 -4.38 1.35
C GLU A 74 -16.36 -4.66 0.02
N LEU A 75 -15.73 -5.42 -0.88
CA LEU A 75 -16.32 -5.80 -2.17
C LEU A 75 -17.60 -6.62 -1.98
N GLU A 76 -17.64 -7.53 -1.01
CA GLU A 76 -18.88 -8.25 -0.64
C GLU A 76 -19.99 -7.29 -0.18
N ALA A 77 -19.64 -6.28 0.64
CA ALA A 77 -20.60 -5.29 1.12
C ALA A 77 -21.13 -4.43 -0.02
N LEU A 78 -20.26 -3.95 -0.91
CA LEU A 78 -20.62 -3.16 -2.09
C LEU A 78 -21.54 -3.94 -3.02
N ALA A 79 -21.20 -5.20 -3.33
CA ALA A 79 -22.02 -6.06 -4.17
C ALA A 79 -23.40 -6.34 -3.53
N ALA A 80 -23.44 -6.56 -2.21
CA ALA A 80 -24.70 -6.73 -1.48
C ALA A 80 -25.56 -5.47 -1.48
N MET A 81 -24.96 -4.28 -1.36
CA MET A 81 -25.67 -3.00 -1.48
C MET A 81 -26.23 -2.80 -2.88
N HIS A 82 -25.45 -3.08 -3.92
CA HIS A 82 -25.92 -3.03 -5.31
C HIS A 82 -27.11 -3.98 -5.54
N ALA A 83 -27.10 -5.16 -4.91
CA ALA A 83 -28.21 -6.12 -4.94
C ALA A 83 -29.37 -5.79 -3.97
N MET A 84 -29.35 -4.64 -3.28
CA MET A 84 -30.33 -4.23 -2.26
C MET A 84 -30.48 -5.23 -1.10
N ASN A 85 -29.42 -5.96 -0.75
CA ASN A 85 -29.40 -6.92 0.35
C ASN A 85 -28.72 -6.32 1.60
N GLY A 86 -29.48 -5.53 2.36
CA GLY A 86 -28.96 -4.79 3.52
C GLY A 86 -28.35 -5.67 4.62
N ASN A 87 -28.96 -6.82 4.93
CA ASN A 87 -28.45 -7.71 5.97
C ASN A 87 -27.07 -8.29 5.61
N ALA A 88 -26.88 -8.69 4.34
CA ALA A 88 -25.58 -9.19 3.89
C ALA A 88 -24.53 -8.08 3.85
N ALA A 89 -24.92 -6.86 3.44
CA ALA A 89 -24.04 -5.70 3.45
C ALA A 89 -23.58 -5.36 4.88
N GLU A 90 -24.50 -5.33 5.86
CA GLU A 90 -24.17 -5.05 7.25
C GLU A 90 -23.20 -6.08 7.85
N ASP A 91 -23.44 -7.37 7.59
CA ASP A 91 -22.53 -8.44 8.05
C ASP A 91 -21.13 -8.30 7.43
N ALA A 92 -21.06 -8.07 6.12
CA ALA A 92 -19.79 -7.88 5.41
C ALA A 92 -19.03 -6.65 5.94
N MET A 93 -19.71 -5.52 6.19
CA MET A 93 -19.08 -4.34 6.82
C MET A 93 -18.55 -4.62 8.23
N ILE A 94 -19.24 -5.44 9.02
CA ILE A 94 -18.73 -5.85 10.35
C ILE A 94 -17.46 -6.70 10.21
N ARG A 95 -17.43 -7.62 9.23
CA ARG A 95 -16.24 -8.44 8.94
C ARG A 95 -15.07 -7.58 8.46
N GLN A 96 -15.32 -6.63 7.56
CA GLN A 96 -14.35 -5.62 7.10
C GLN A 96 -13.72 -4.87 8.30
N LYS A 97 -14.55 -4.29 9.18
CA LYS A 97 -14.06 -3.54 10.36
C LYS A 97 -13.23 -4.39 11.31
N ARG A 98 -13.61 -5.66 11.51
CA ARG A 98 -12.85 -6.61 12.34
C ARG A 98 -11.49 -6.93 11.70
N ALA A 99 -11.45 -7.12 10.39
CA ALA A 99 -10.21 -7.36 9.65
C ALA A 99 -9.27 -6.15 9.71
N HIS A 100 -9.77 -4.93 9.49
CA HIS A 100 -8.98 -3.70 9.67
C HIS A 100 -8.48 -3.51 11.12
N THR A 101 -9.25 -3.93 12.13
CA THR A 101 -8.76 -3.92 13.53
C THR A 101 -7.52 -4.82 13.70
N VAL A 102 -7.49 -5.97 13.03
CA VAL A 102 -6.33 -6.88 13.04
C VAL A 102 -5.17 -6.26 12.26
N ALA A 103 -5.42 -5.72 11.07
CA ALA A 103 -4.42 -5.06 10.23
C ALA A 103 -3.75 -3.91 10.99
N ALA A 104 -4.54 -3.00 11.56
CA ALA A 104 -4.05 -1.84 12.31
C ALA A 104 -3.14 -2.24 13.47
N ARG A 105 -3.45 -3.31 14.20
CA ARG A 105 -2.59 -3.82 15.29
C ARG A 105 -1.26 -4.36 14.79
N ARG A 106 -1.26 -5.04 13.65
CA ARG A 106 -0.03 -5.62 13.07
C ARG A 106 0.85 -4.52 12.50
N TYR A 107 0.30 -3.62 11.70
CA TYR A 107 1.01 -2.44 11.22
C TYR A 107 1.55 -1.57 12.35
N TYR A 108 0.79 -1.38 13.43
CA TYR A 108 1.29 -0.61 14.57
C TYR A 108 2.44 -1.31 15.31
N LYS A 109 2.45 -2.65 15.36
CA LYS A 109 3.62 -3.39 15.86
C LYS A 109 4.85 -3.18 14.97
N ALA A 110 4.69 -3.25 13.65
CA ALA A 110 5.78 -2.94 12.73
C ALA A 110 6.32 -1.52 12.98
N TRP A 111 5.45 -0.52 13.13
CA TRP A 111 5.85 0.85 13.50
C TRP A 111 6.60 0.92 14.84
N GLN A 112 6.16 0.18 15.86
CA GLN A 112 6.83 0.14 17.16
C GLN A 112 8.25 -0.45 17.07
N HIS A 113 8.42 -1.53 16.31
CA HIS A 113 9.73 -2.13 16.05
C HIS A 113 10.62 -1.24 15.19
N HIS A 114 10.05 -0.54 14.20
CA HIS A 114 10.76 0.47 13.42
C HIS A 114 11.33 1.56 14.35
N ASN A 115 10.53 2.11 15.25
CA ASN A 115 11.00 3.13 16.19
C ASN A 115 12.03 2.59 17.20
N ALA A 116 11.96 1.31 17.55
CA ALA A 116 12.95 0.67 18.43
C ALA A 116 14.32 0.51 17.75
N GLN A 117 14.32 0.24 16.43
CA GLN A 117 15.54 0.09 15.63
C GLN A 117 16.16 1.44 15.22
N TYR A 118 15.35 2.36 14.69
CA TYR A 118 15.82 3.58 14.02
C TYR A 118 15.67 4.85 14.87
N GLY A 119 15.14 4.74 16.09
CA GLY A 119 14.76 5.89 16.89
C GLY A 119 13.39 6.45 16.52
N ASN A 120 12.94 7.46 17.24
CA ASN A 120 11.62 8.06 17.02
C ASN A 120 11.67 9.05 15.84
N PRO A 121 10.96 8.78 14.72
CA PRO A 121 11.04 9.67 13.55
C PRO A 121 10.47 11.07 13.81
N ALA A 122 9.73 11.28 14.91
CA ALA A 122 9.23 12.59 15.30
C ALA A 122 10.33 13.56 15.76
N ASP A 123 11.50 13.04 16.15
CA ASP A 123 12.63 13.84 16.64
C ASP A 123 13.35 14.55 15.48
N GLY A 124 13.16 14.08 14.23
CA GLY A 124 13.67 14.70 13.02
C GLY A 124 15.12 14.36 12.66
N GLU A 125 15.76 13.46 13.42
CA GLU A 125 17.08 12.93 13.10
C GLU A 125 16.96 11.75 12.12
N CYS A 126 17.71 11.78 11.02
CA CYS A 126 17.80 10.65 10.10
C CYS A 126 18.75 9.59 10.68
N PRO A 127 18.35 8.31 10.71
CA PRO A 127 19.24 7.24 11.15
C PRO A 127 20.37 7.02 10.13
N ASP A 128 21.47 6.43 10.59
CA ASP A 128 22.49 5.89 9.72
C ASP A 128 22.02 4.52 9.19
N PHE A 129 22.16 4.29 7.89
CA PHE A 129 21.80 3.03 7.25
C PHE A 129 23.03 2.20 6.93
N ASP A 130 22.99 0.90 7.25
CA ASP A 130 24.11 -0.01 7.00
C ASP A 130 24.20 -0.42 5.52
N ASP A 131 23.06 -0.60 4.84
CA ASP A 131 22.94 -0.98 3.44
C ASP A 131 21.54 -0.66 2.86
N ASP A 132 21.33 -0.99 1.59
CA ASP A 132 20.06 -0.75 0.87
C ASP A 132 18.87 -1.48 1.52
N MET A 133 19.07 -2.67 2.07
CA MET A 133 18.00 -3.40 2.76
C MET A 133 17.59 -2.68 4.04
N ASP A 134 18.53 -2.04 4.73
CA ASP A 134 18.24 -1.23 5.92
C ASP A 134 17.39 0.01 5.59
N GLU A 135 17.73 0.72 4.50
CA GLU A 135 16.91 1.81 3.96
C GLU A 135 15.51 1.34 3.55
N PHE A 136 15.40 0.18 2.88
CA PHE A 136 14.12 -0.40 2.51
C PHE A 136 13.26 -0.74 3.73
N ILE A 137 13.85 -1.36 4.76
CA ILE A 137 13.14 -1.68 6.01
C ILE A 137 12.71 -0.41 6.73
N TYR A 138 13.52 0.65 6.68
CA TYR A 138 13.13 1.97 7.18
C TYR A 138 11.87 2.48 6.45
N MET A 139 11.86 2.48 5.12
CA MET A 139 10.70 2.86 4.31
C MET A 139 9.46 2.00 4.66
N ALA A 140 9.63 0.69 4.76
CA ALA A 140 8.58 -0.27 5.12
C ALA A 140 7.98 0.01 6.50
N GLY A 141 8.80 0.43 7.47
CA GLY A 141 8.33 0.86 8.78
C GLY A 141 7.54 2.16 8.74
N LEU A 142 7.98 3.15 7.94
CA LEU A 142 7.20 4.38 7.72
C LEU A 142 5.83 4.10 7.09
N LEU A 143 5.80 3.25 6.07
CA LEU A 143 4.57 2.78 5.44
C LEU A 143 3.68 2.05 6.44
N SER A 144 4.25 1.22 7.32
CA SER A 144 3.50 0.55 8.38
C SER A 144 2.83 1.54 9.33
N GLY A 145 3.49 2.65 9.66
CA GLY A 145 2.88 3.72 10.45
C GLY A 145 1.63 4.30 9.78
N LEU A 146 1.73 4.63 8.49
CA LEU A 146 0.60 5.14 7.70
C LEU A 146 -0.54 4.13 7.63
N GLN A 147 -0.24 2.87 7.33
CA GLN A 147 -1.23 1.82 7.21
C GLN A 147 -1.89 1.47 8.56
N ALA A 148 -1.15 1.60 9.68
CA ALA A 148 -1.72 1.46 11.01
C ALA A 148 -2.82 2.50 11.27
N LEU A 149 -2.55 3.76 10.89
CA LEU A 149 -3.51 4.85 11.06
C LEU A 149 -4.71 4.67 10.12
N ASN A 150 -4.46 4.35 8.84
CA ASN A 150 -5.50 4.09 7.85
C ASN A 150 -6.44 2.96 8.31
N ALA A 151 -5.88 1.79 8.65
CA ALA A 151 -6.67 0.65 9.11
C ALA A 151 -7.40 0.95 10.44
N GLN A 152 -6.83 1.76 11.34
CA GLN A 152 -7.55 2.21 12.54
C GLN A 152 -8.79 3.02 12.15
N ILE A 153 -8.66 3.99 11.24
CA ILE A 153 -9.78 4.81 10.75
C ILE A 153 -10.87 3.92 10.12
N GLN A 154 -10.48 3.02 9.21
CA GLN A 154 -11.41 2.11 8.52
C GLN A 154 -12.11 1.13 9.47
N SER A 155 -11.43 0.70 10.54
CA SER A 155 -12.02 -0.17 11.56
C SER A 155 -13.10 0.53 12.39
N THR A 156 -13.14 1.87 12.41
CA THR A 156 -13.93 2.70 13.34
C THR A 156 -13.67 2.37 14.82
N SER A 157 -12.57 1.68 15.12
CA SER A 157 -12.12 1.31 16.46
C SER A 157 -10.93 2.17 16.87
N SER A 158 -10.81 2.46 18.16
CA SER A 158 -9.58 3.04 18.71
C SER A 158 -8.73 1.93 19.29
N ILE A 159 -7.61 1.63 18.63
CA ILE A 159 -6.62 0.65 19.12
C ILE A 159 -5.36 1.34 19.66
N GLY A 160 -5.36 2.68 19.72
CA GLY A 160 -4.27 3.49 20.29
C GLY A 160 -3.19 3.90 19.30
N VAL A 161 -3.44 3.87 17.98
CA VAL A 161 -2.53 4.43 16.98
C VAL A 161 -2.60 5.96 17.03
N PRO A 162 -1.48 6.68 17.30
CA PRO A 162 -1.45 8.13 17.31
C PRO A 162 -1.86 8.75 15.96
N ALA A 163 -2.75 9.74 16.00
CA ALA A 163 -3.28 10.38 14.80
C ALA A 163 -2.23 11.16 13.99
N ASN A 164 -1.12 11.55 14.62
CA ASN A 164 -0.03 12.30 13.98
C ASN A 164 1.02 11.42 13.28
N ILE A 165 0.90 10.08 13.34
CA ILE A 165 1.83 9.18 12.62
C ILE A 165 1.88 9.52 11.13
N GLY A 166 0.74 9.88 10.53
CA GLY A 166 0.64 10.36 9.15
C GLY A 166 1.72 11.38 8.77
N SER A 167 1.71 12.51 9.46
CA SER A 167 2.63 13.62 9.21
C SER A 167 4.06 13.34 9.68
N ILE A 168 4.25 12.45 10.66
CA ILE A 168 5.59 12.03 11.10
C ILE A 168 6.24 11.18 9.99
N ALA A 169 5.54 10.14 9.54
CA ALA A 169 6.04 9.24 8.51
C ALA A 169 6.33 9.98 7.19
N ALA A 170 5.44 10.86 6.76
CA ALA A 170 5.65 11.66 5.54
C ALA A 170 6.85 12.62 5.61
N ARG A 171 7.19 13.16 6.80
CA ARG A 171 8.43 13.94 6.94
C ARG A 171 9.65 13.04 6.97
N ALA A 172 9.56 11.92 7.65
CA ALA A 172 10.65 10.96 7.80
C ALA A 172 11.11 10.35 6.47
N THR A 173 10.25 10.30 5.43
CA THR A 173 10.68 9.86 4.09
C THR A 173 11.76 10.76 3.46
N SER A 174 11.96 11.99 3.97
CA SER A 174 13.08 12.85 3.53
C SER A 174 14.46 12.30 3.89
N CYS A 175 14.54 11.29 4.77
CA CYS A 175 15.78 10.58 5.07
C CYS A 175 16.17 9.56 3.99
N LEU A 176 15.31 9.31 3.00
CA LEU A 176 15.55 8.36 1.92
C LEU A 176 15.83 9.09 0.60
N GLU A 177 16.73 8.55 -0.20
CA GLU A 177 17.02 9.06 -1.54
C GLU A 177 15.88 8.71 -2.51
N ASN A 178 15.19 9.72 -3.03
CA ASN A 178 13.98 9.50 -3.83
C ASN A 178 14.23 8.69 -5.12
N ASP A 179 15.29 9.03 -5.86
CA ASP A 179 15.57 8.40 -7.16
C ASP A 179 16.03 6.93 -6.98
N LYS A 180 16.74 6.64 -5.89
CA LYS A 180 17.12 5.27 -5.51
C LYS A 180 15.89 4.40 -5.24
N TRP A 181 14.90 4.97 -4.57
CA TRP A 181 13.66 4.30 -4.18
C TRP A 181 12.50 4.64 -5.14
N TRP A 182 12.81 4.75 -6.45
CA TRP A 182 11.84 4.81 -7.57
C TRP A 182 10.67 5.77 -7.37
N GLY A 183 10.93 6.93 -6.76
CA GLY A 183 9.93 7.95 -6.50
C GLY A 183 9.03 7.69 -5.29
N ALA A 184 9.11 6.52 -4.64
CA ALA A 184 8.22 6.14 -3.55
C ALA A 184 8.30 7.07 -2.31
N PRO A 185 9.49 7.53 -1.85
CA PRO A 185 9.57 8.48 -0.73
C PRO A 185 8.83 9.79 -0.99
N MET A 186 8.94 10.33 -2.20
CA MET A 186 8.21 11.52 -2.63
C MET A 186 6.72 11.26 -2.79
N ALA A 187 6.34 10.17 -3.44
CA ALA A 187 4.94 9.81 -3.66
C ALA A 187 4.18 9.67 -2.33
N LEU A 188 4.74 8.95 -1.37
CA LEU A 188 4.17 8.79 -0.02
C LEU A 188 3.97 10.15 0.65
N ARG A 189 4.97 11.03 0.55
CA ARG A 189 4.90 12.38 1.13
C ARG A 189 3.85 13.25 0.46
N ALA A 190 3.78 13.21 -0.86
CA ALA A 190 2.80 13.94 -1.66
C ALA A 190 1.36 13.46 -1.40
N THR A 191 1.12 12.16 -1.21
CA THR A 191 -0.18 11.63 -0.78
C THR A 191 -0.61 12.24 0.55
N VAL A 192 0.30 12.34 1.53
CA VAL A 192 -0.03 12.98 2.81
C VAL A 192 -0.30 14.48 2.66
N TRP A 193 0.40 15.18 1.77
CA TRP A 193 0.11 16.58 1.44
C TRP A 193 -1.29 16.75 0.83
N ALA A 194 -1.68 15.85 -0.07
CA ALA A 194 -3.00 15.86 -0.70
C ALA A 194 -4.14 15.55 0.30
N MET A 195 -3.88 14.70 1.30
CA MET A 195 -4.90 14.28 2.27
C MET A 195 -5.08 15.23 3.46
N ILE A 196 -4.02 15.96 3.87
CA ILE A 196 -4.06 16.81 5.08
C ILE A 196 -4.11 18.28 4.67
N PRO A 197 -5.23 19.00 4.94
CA PRO A 197 -5.32 20.43 4.65
C PRO A 197 -4.19 21.22 5.30
N GLY A 198 -3.46 22.00 4.48
CA GLY A 198 -2.35 22.84 4.93
C GLY A 198 -1.02 22.11 5.15
N ALA A 199 -0.91 20.82 4.81
CA ALA A 199 0.35 20.08 4.88
C ALA A 199 1.26 20.28 3.66
N GLN A 200 0.70 20.70 2.52
CA GLN A 200 1.45 21.00 1.30
C GLN A 200 2.35 22.22 1.49
N PRO A 201 3.67 22.11 1.22
CA PRO A 201 4.59 23.24 1.29
C PRO A 201 4.27 24.33 0.25
N GLU A 202 4.69 25.57 0.53
CA GLU A 202 4.53 26.68 -0.40
C GLU A 202 5.35 26.42 -1.69
N GLY A 203 4.71 26.57 -2.85
CA GLY A 203 5.34 26.35 -4.17
C GLY A 203 5.41 24.89 -4.63
N GLU A 204 4.92 23.94 -3.82
CA GLU A 204 4.75 22.54 -4.20
C GLU A 204 3.34 22.28 -4.71
N ASP A 205 3.17 21.32 -5.62
CA ASP A 205 1.87 20.72 -5.99
C ASP A 205 1.93 19.20 -5.77
N ALA A 206 1.02 18.68 -4.92
CA ALA A 206 1.06 17.27 -4.55
C ALA A 206 0.83 16.33 -5.75
N PHE A 207 -0.05 16.69 -6.68
CA PHE A 207 -0.39 15.82 -7.81
C PHE A 207 0.68 15.87 -8.91
N GLU A 208 1.30 17.05 -9.14
CA GLU A 208 2.50 17.15 -9.99
C GLU A 208 3.65 16.27 -9.45
N ARG A 209 3.84 16.24 -8.12
CA ARG A 209 4.85 15.36 -7.51
C ARG A 209 4.52 13.88 -7.61
N LEU A 210 3.24 13.52 -7.58
CA LEU A 210 2.80 12.13 -7.76
C LEU A 210 3.02 11.69 -9.21
N GLU A 211 2.67 12.51 -10.20
CA GLU A 211 2.91 12.23 -11.62
C GLU A 211 4.40 12.04 -11.94
N ILE A 212 5.28 12.89 -11.37
CA ILE A 212 6.73 12.70 -11.50
C ILE A 212 7.18 11.37 -10.88
N ALA A 213 6.67 11.02 -9.69
CA ALA A 213 7.03 9.78 -9.02
C ALA A 213 6.49 8.54 -9.75
N ASP A 214 5.34 8.65 -10.41
CA ASP A 214 4.78 7.60 -11.27
C ASP A 214 5.75 7.28 -12.41
N ALA A 215 6.21 8.30 -13.15
CA ALA A 215 7.19 8.12 -14.22
C ALA A 215 8.49 7.46 -13.72
N GLN A 216 8.97 7.82 -12.52
CA GLN A 216 10.13 7.18 -11.90
C GLN A 216 9.88 5.70 -11.58
N GLY A 217 8.70 5.39 -11.04
CA GLY A 217 8.27 4.03 -10.75
C GLY A 217 8.12 3.16 -12.01
N GLU A 218 7.56 3.73 -13.08
CA GLU A 218 7.43 3.07 -14.39
C GLU A 218 8.79 2.73 -15.00
N GLU A 219 9.74 3.68 -14.98
CA GLU A 219 11.09 3.47 -15.52
C GLU A 219 11.85 2.40 -14.73
N ALA A 220 11.70 2.40 -13.40
CA ALA A 220 12.35 1.44 -12.51
C ALA A 220 11.69 0.03 -12.53
N GLY A 221 10.50 -0.11 -13.12
CA GLY A 221 9.72 -1.34 -13.02
C GLY A 221 9.20 -1.63 -11.61
N VAL A 222 8.95 -0.57 -10.81
CA VAL A 222 8.39 -0.64 -9.45
C VAL A 222 7.33 0.46 -9.28
N ARG A 223 6.08 0.16 -9.64
CA ARG A 223 4.97 1.12 -9.78
C ARG A 223 4.26 1.44 -8.47
N LEU A 224 4.97 1.45 -7.36
CA LEU A 224 4.39 1.75 -6.05
C LEU A 224 3.82 3.17 -5.97
N ALA A 225 4.39 4.11 -6.73
CA ALA A 225 3.91 5.49 -6.83
C ALA A 225 2.45 5.56 -7.35
N HIS A 226 2.05 4.69 -8.29
CA HIS A 226 0.68 4.71 -8.84
C HIS A 226 -0.35 4.44 -7.74
N VAL A 227 -0.01 3.60 -6.75
CA VAL A 227 -0.87 3.34 -5.59
C VAL A 227 -1.08 4.60 -4.77
N PHE A 228 0.01 5.32 -4.49
CA PHE A 228 -0.02 6.58 -3.76
C PHE A 228 -0.82 7.66 -4.51
N HIS A 229 -0.70 7.71 -5.83
CA HIS A 229 -1.44 8.63 -6.68
C HIS A 229 -2.94 8.29 -6.70
N ALA A 230 -3.30 7.03 -6.96
CA ALA A 230 -4.69 6.57 -6.94
C ALA A 230 -5.35 6.82 -5.58
N ILE A 231 -4.66 6.57 -4.47
CA ILE A 231 -5.17 6.86 -3.12
C ILE A 231 -5.37 8.37 -2.91
N ALA A 232 -4.44 9.21 -3.34
CA ALA A 232 -4.59 10.67 -3.24
C ALA A 232 -5.81 11.17 -4.03
N ALA A 233 -5.99 10.69 -5.26
CA ALA A 233 -7.12 11.01 -6.12
C ALA A 233 -8.46 10.52 -5.54
N LEU A 234 -8.52 9.30 -5.00
CA LEU A 234 -9.68 8.75 -4.30
C LEU A 234 -10.10 9.64 -3.11
N ASN A 235 -9.13 10.06 -2.28
CA ASN A 235 -9.43 10.91 -1.11
C ASN A 235 -9.92 12.31 -1.51
N ARG A 236 -9.52 12.80 -2.69
CA ARG A 236 -10.02 14.05 -3.26
C ARG A 236 -11.41 13.90 -3.90
N GLY A 237 -11.86 12.66 -4.13
CA GLY A 237 -13.08 12.38 -4.89
C GLY A 237 -12.93 12.62 -6.39
N ASP A 238 -11.70 12.59 -6.91
CA ASP A 238 -11.40 12.79 -8.33
C ASP A 238 -11.40 11.45 -9.07
N GLU A 239 -12.59 10.92 -9.35
CA GLU A 239 -12.74 9.61 -10.00
C GLU A 239 -12.10 9.57 -11.40
N ALA A 240 -12.12 10.69 -12.14
CA ALA A 240 -11.50 10.77 -13.46
C ALA A 240 -9.99 10.50 -13.39
N MET A 241 -9.31 11.16 -12.45
CA MET A 241 -7.89 10.93 -12.19
C MET A 241 -7.60 9.52 -11.68
N VAL A 242 -8.46 8.95 -10.82
CA VAL A 242 -8.29 7.55 -10.39
C VAL A 242 -8.31 6.60 -11.59
N ARG A 243 -9.26 6.80 -12.52
CA ARG A 243 -9.38 5.98 -13.74
C ARG A 243 -8.18 6.16 -14.67
N GLU A 244 -7.66 7.38 -14.79
CA GLU A 244 -6.44 7.69 -15.54
C GLU A 244 -5.22 6.96 -14.96
N VAL A 245 -4.97 7.07 -13.66
CA VAL A 245 -3.86 6.35 -13.00
C VAL A 245 -3.96 4.83 -13.17
N ILE A 246 -5.17 4.26 -13.16
CA ILE A 246 -5.38 2.82 -13.41
C ILE A 246 -5.05 2.46 -14.87
N ARG A 247 -5.39 3.32 -15.84
CA ARG A 247 -5.03 3.15 -17.26
C ARG A 247 -3.53 3.20 -17.45
N ASP A 248 -2.89 4.23 -16.92
CA ASP A 248 -1.43 4.41 -17.01
C ASP A 248 -0.71 3.23 -16.35
N HIS A 249 -1.20 2.75 -15.21
CA HIS A 249 -0.69 1.54 -14.59
C HIS A 249 -0.78 0.34 -15.52
N ALA A 250 -1.95 0.08 -16.13
CA ALA A 250 -2.13 -1.04 -17.05
C ALA A 250 -1.20 -0.95 -18.28
N GLU A 251 -1.10 0.23 -18.90
CA GLU A 251 -0.22 0.47 -20.04
C GLU A 251 1.27 0.33 -19.68
N SER A 252 1.65 0.80 -18.49
CA SER A 252 3.03 0.72 -18.03
C SER A 252 3.49 -0.74 -17.83
N LEU A 253 2.60 -1.66 -17.44
CA LEU A 253 2.89 -3.09 -17.30
C LEU A 253 3.24 -3.75 -18.65
N GLU A 254 2.66 -3.26 -19.75
CA GLU A 254 2.98 -3.74 -21.10
C GLU A 254 4.31 -3.19 -21.63
N ARG A 255 4.65 -1.96 -21.22
CA ARG A 255 5.83 -1.22 -21.69
C ARG A 255 7.12 -1.64 -20.99
N THR A 256 7.09 -1.75 -19.67
CA THR A 256 8.28 -1.99 -18.84
C THR A 256 8.11 -3.28 -18.03
N PRO A 257 9.02 -4.25 -18.09
CA PRO A 257 8.94 -5.41 -17.21
C PRO A 257 9.12 -4.99 -15.73
N ALA A 258 8.55 -5.76 -14.81
CA ALA A 258 8.82 -5.57 -13.38
C ALA A 258 10.31 -5.75 -13.07
N SER A 259 10.82 -4.97 -12.12
CA SER A 259 12.17 -5.12 -11.58
C SER A 259 12.42 -6.56 -11.12
N GLU A 260 13.61 -7.11 -11.40
CA GLU A 260 13.96 -8.46 -10.94
C GLU A 260 14.15 -8.50 -9.42
N ASP A 261 14.73 -7.45 -8.83
CA ASP A 261 15.05 -7.37 -7.40
C ASP A 261 13.83 -6.99 -6.54
N TRP A 262 12.84 -6.30 -7.14
CA TRP A 262 11.69 -5.71 -6.43
C TRP A 262 10.34 -6.14 -7.00
N ARG A 263 10.30 -7.29 -7.68
CA ARG A 263 9.10 -7.86 -8.29
C ARG A 263 7.92 -7.95 -7.32
N PHE A 264 8.18 -8.29 -6.06
CA PHE A 264 7.15 -8.39 -5.03
C PHE A 264 6.47 -7.06 -4.75
N VAL A 265 7.25 -5.97 -4.74
CA VAL A 265 6.74 -4.62 -4.49
C VAL A 265 5.87 -4.16 -5.66
N ASP A 266 6.31 -4.43 -6.90
CA ASP A 266 5.53 -4.11 -8.11
C ASP A 266 4.25 -4.96 -8.23
N ALA A 267 4.32 -6.26 -7.87
CA ALA A 267 3.16 -7.13 -7.78
C ALA A 267 2.16 -6.64 -6.72
N MET A 268 2.65 -6.19 -5.56
CA MET A 268 1.81 -5.59 -4.52
C MET A 268 1.16 -4.30 -5.01
N ALA A 269 1.89 -3.46 -5.73
CA ALA A 269 1.35 -2.25 -6.34
C ALA A 269 0.21 -2.58 -7.32
N THR A 270 0.44 -3.55 -8.20
CA THR A 270 -0.56 -4.05 -9.14
C THR A 270 -1.80 -4.59 -8.43
N ASN A 271 -1.62 -5.38 -7.37
CA ASN A 271 -2.75 -5.88 -6.56
C ASN A 271 -3.57 -4.75 -5.92
N MET A 272 -2.93 -3.67 -5.47
CA MET A 272 -3.62 -2.51 -4.92
C MET A 272 -4.39 -1.73 -6.00
N ILE A 273 -3.81 -1.54 -7.18
CA ILE A 273 -4.49 -0.88 -8.30
C ILE A 273 -5.69 -1.70 -8.78
N VAL A 274 -5.55 -3.04 -8.88
CA VAL A 274 -6.68 -3.94 -9.16
C VAL A 274 -7.76 -3.81 -8.08
N ALA A 275 -7.40 -3.72 -6.81
CA ALA A 275 -8.38 -3.54 -5.73
C ALA A 275 -9.16 -2.21 -5.84
N VAL A 276 -8.50 -1.13 -6.26
CA VAL A 276 -9.17 0.15 -6.55
C VAL A 276 -10.10 0.00 -7.75
N SER A 277 -9.66 -0.66 -8.82
CA SER A 277 -10.48 -0.93 -9.99
C SER A 277 -11.71 -1.79 -9.64
N ASP A 278 -11.52 -2.84 -8.83
CA ASP A 278 -12.59 -3.73 -8.39
C ASP A 278 -13.66 -2.99 -7.61
N ARG A 279 -13.27 -2.06 -6.74
CA ARG A 279 -14.22 -1.21 -6.03
C ARG A 279 -15.07 -0.39 -7.00
N LEU A 280 -14.45 0.29 -7.96
CA LEU A 280 -15.16 1.10 -8.96
C LEU A 280 -16.14 0.24 -9.76
N TRP A 281 -15.71 -0.93 -10.22
CA TRP A 281 -16.56 -1.87 -10.94
C TRP A 281 -17.72 -2.37 -10.09
N VAL A 282 -17.47 -2.83 -8.86
CA VAL A 282 -18.55 -3.37 -8.00
C VAL A 282 -19.57 -2.30 -7.63
N GLU A 283 -19.13 -1.07 -7.34
CA GLU A 283 -20.02 0.07 -7.05
C GLU A 283 -21.00 0.35 -8.21
N ASN A 284 -20.55 0.16 -9.46
CA ASN A 284 -21.30 0.57 -10.66
C ASN A 284 -22.00 -0.57 -11.40
N THR A 285 -21.51 -1.80 -11.28
CA THR A 285 -22.01 -2.97 -12.03
C THR A 285 -22.37 -4.16 -11.14
N GLY A 286 -21.97 -4.14 -9.86
CA GLY A 286 -22.18 -5.22 -8.91
C GLY A 286 -21.22 -6.41 -9.07
N HIS A 287 -20.18 -6.30 -9.91
CA HIS A 287 -19.13 -7.32 -10.04
C HIS A 287 -17.74 -6.66 -10.14
N ARG A 288 -16.69 -7.44 -9.93
CA ARG A 288 -15.29 -6.98 -9.99
C ARG A 288 -14.85 -6.63 -11.41
N THR A 289 -13.67 -6.02 -11.52
CA THR A 289 -12.98 -5.81 -12.79
C THR A 289 -12.88 -7.15 -13.53
N PRO A 290 -13.35 -7.24 -14.78
CA PRO A 290 -13.22 -8.46 -15.54
C PRO A 290 -11.75 -8.84 -15.76
N LEU A 291 -11.47 -10.15 -15.83
CA LEU A 291 -10.12 -10.65 -16.05
C LEU A 291 -9.54 -10.09 -17.36
N GLY A 292 -8.32 -9.54 -17.29
CA GLY A 292 -7.63 -8.95 -18.44
C GLY A 292 -8.20 -7.60 -18.89
N GLN A 293 -9.03 -6.94 -18.07
CA GLN A 293 -9.65 -5.65 -18.37
C GLN A 293 -9.20 -4.52 -17.43
N LEU A 294 -8.06 -4.69 -16.73
CA LEU A 294 -7.45 -3.60 -15.96
C LEU A 294 -7.13 -2.43 -16.91
N GLY A 295 -7.49 -1.21 -16.52
CA GLY A 295 -7.38 -0.02 -17.38
C GLY A 295 -8.65 0.29 -18.17
N THR A 296 -9.68 -0.56 -18.15
CA THR A 296 -10.96 -0.30 -18.82
C THR A 296 -12.11 -0.19 -17.83
N PHE A 297 -13.17 0.52 -18.23
CA PHE A 297 -14.33 0.81 -17.39
C PHE A 297 -15.65 0.53 -18.12
N TRP A 298 -16.70 0.27 -17.34
CA TRP A 298 -18.03 -0.17 -17.79
C TRP A 298 -18.74 0.81 -18.74
N ASP A 299 -18.29 2.06 -18.80
CA ASP A 299 -18.88 3.16 -19.56
C ASP A 299 -17.96 3.71 -20.66
N ASP A 300 -16.77 3.15 -20.87
CA ASP A 300 -15.83 3.62 -21.91
C ASP A 300 -16.48 3.64 -23.30
N ASN A 301 -17.28 2.61 -23.64
CA ASN A 301 -17.97 2.53 -24.93
C ASN A 301 -19.17 3.48 -25.06
N LYS A 302 -19.65 4.10 -23.97
CA LYS A 302 -20.80 5.02 -24.02
C LYS A 302 -20.38 6.43 -24.48
N GLN A 303 -19.10 6.78 -24.42
CA GLN A 303 -18.60 8.05 -24.92
C GLN A 303 -18.54 8.10 -26.46
N GLU A 304 -18.28 6.97 -27.13
CA GLU A 304 -18.25 6.90 -28.60
C GLU A 304 -19.64 7.12 -29.24
N ASP A 305 -20.74 6.74 -28.56
CA ASP A 305 -22.12 6.88 -29.08
C ASP A 305 -22.69 8.31 -28.99
N ILE A 306 -22.02 9.25 -28.28
CA ILE A 306 -22.54 10.61 -28.05
C ILE A 306 -22.05 11.61 -29.14
N GLU A 307 -20.97 11.30 -29.87
CA GLU A 307 -20.42 12.21 -30.91
C GLU A 307 -21.19 12.22 -32.25
N THR A 308 -22.28 11.44 -32.41
CA THR A 308 -23.00 11.35 -33.71
C THR A 308 -24.48 11.74 -33.70
N MET A 309 -24.98 12.45 -32.68
CA MET A 309 -26.28 13.12 -32.83
C MET A 309 -26.09 14.50 -33.47
N ASP A 310 -25.91 14.49 -34.79
CA ASP A 310 -25.94 15.68 -35.63
C ASP A 310 -27.33 16.32 -35.56
N LEU A 311 -27.40 17.51 -34.97
CA LEU A 311 -28.65 18.28 -34.78
C LEU A 311 -29.17 18.87 -36.09
N ASP A 312 -28.44 18.71 -37.20
CA ASP A 312 -28.83 19.20 -38.53
C ASP A 312 -29.94 18.36 -39.20
N ASP A 313 -30.30 17.19 -38.65
CA ASP A 313 -31.41 16.34 -39.15
C ASP A 313 -32.79 16.69 -38.55
N LEU A 314 -32.89 17.74 -37.71
CA LEU A 314 -34.13 18.15 -37.02
C LEU A 314 -34.70 19.52 -37.43
N LEU A 315 -34.26 20.09 -38.57
CA LEU A 315 -34.78 21.36 -39.10
C LEU A 315 -35.42 21.25 -40.48
#